data_AF-A0A1X0EKS4-F1
#
_entry.id   AF-A0A1X0EKS4-F1
#
_cell.length_a   1.000
_cell.length_b   1.000
_cell.length_c   1.000
_cell.angle_alpha   90.00
_cell.angle_beta   90.00
_cell.angle_gamma   90.00
#
_symmetry.space_group_name_H-M   'P 1'
#
loop_
_entity.id
_entity.type
_entity.pdbx_description
1 polymer ?
#
loop_
_entity_poly.entity_id
_entity_poly.type
_entity_poly.pdbx_seq_one_letter_code
_entity_poly.pdbx_strand_id
1 'polypeptide(L)'
;MRECFADYCGTSRTLNFCTRLEAPNVVRYEPSTPDRPEWFHEHADAWSIASATRQVSVVAYLNDVAEGGETVFTGFDFSQRCEKGTVLFFPSNYLYHHIARPPESGSKIVVVSWIHFGNGGESTYVTVPLDLHRDRDFLLAEVARNPSDVKSVFDLGQSYFDSGDFANARKWYARRAEMGGSAEEVYYSL
;
A
#
# COMPACT_ATOMS: atom_id res chain seq x y z
N MET A 1 7.86 2.48 -20.14
CA MET A 1 7.14 2.26 -18.86
C MET A 1 8.10 2.02 -17.69
N ARG A 2 8.95 0.98 -17.69
CA ARG A 2 9.92 0.73 -16.59
C ARG A 2 10.89 1.91 -16.37
N GLU A 3 11.45 2.46 -17.43
CA GLU A 3 12.36 3.62 -17.35
C GLU A 3 11.65 4.88 -16.85
N CYS A 4 10.48 5.20 -17.39
CA CYS A 4 9.68 6.33 -16.92
C CYS A 4 9.30 6.21 -15.44
N PHE A 5 8.99 4.99 -14.99
CA PHE A 5 8.71 4.74 -13.57
C PHE A 5 9.96 4.87 -12.70
N ALA A 6 11.11 4.40 -13.17
CA ALA A 6 12.39 4.58 -12.45
C ALA A 6 12.75 6.06 -12.30
N ASP A 7 12.54 6.86 -13.34
CA ASP A 7 12.69 8.32 -13.30
C ASP A 7 11.75 8.97 -12.27
N TYR A 8 10.46 8.60 -12.29
CA TYR A 8 9.48 9.06 -11.30
C TYR A 8 9.88 8.68 -9.85
N CYS A 9 10.34 7.45 -9.62
CA CYS A 9 10.87 7.02 -8.32
C CYS A 9 12.09 7.83 -7.86
N GLY A 10 12.88 8.39 -8.79
CA GLY A 10 13.97 9.30 -8.46
C GLY A 10 13.51 10.57 -7.72
N THR A 11 12.25 10.97 -7.89
CA THR A 11 11.66 12.15 -7.24
C THR A 11 11.01 11.82 -5.89
N SER A 12 10.62 10.56 -5.66
CA SER A 12 9.87 10.14 -4.47
C SER A 12 10.56 8.99 -3.73
N ARG A 13 11.12 9.30 -2.57
CA ARG A 13 11.80 8.31 -1.70
C ARG A 13 10.86 7.23 -1.15
N THR A 14 9.55 7.45 -1.17
CA THR A 14 8.56 6.52 -0.63
C THR A 14 8.17 5.42 -1.61
N LEU A 15 8.45 5.60 -2.91
CA LEU A 15 8.11 4.62 -3.95
C LEU A 15 9.17 3.53 -4.14
N ASN A 16 10.28 3.58 -3.39
CA ASN A 16 11.36 2.59 -3.48
C ASN A 16 10.88 1.14 -3.27
N PHE A 17 9.82 0.95 -2.49
CA PHE A 17 9.24 -0.37 -2.22
C PHE A 17 8.27 -0.86 -3.31
N CYS A 18 7.90 0.00 -4.26
CA CYS A 18 6.98 -0.32 -5.35
C CYS A 18 7.75 -0.88 -6.53
N THR A 19 7.91 -2.21 -6.61
CA THR A 19 8.76 -2.84 -7.64
C THR A 19 8.01 -3.84 -8.53
N ARG A 20 6.78 -4.21 -8.17
CA ARG A 20 6.00 -5.21 -8.89
C ARG A 20 5.00 -4.54 -9.83
N LEU A 21 5.19 -4.73 -11.14
CA LEU A 21 4.25 -4.31 -12.17
C LEU A 21 3.19 -5.39 -12.39
N GLU A 22 1.91 -5.03 -12.33
CA GLU A 22 0.77 -5.88 -12.72
C GLU A 22 0.82 -6.15 -14.23
N ALA A 23 0.33 -7.31 -14.66
CA ALA A 23 0.29 -7.63 -16.09
C ALA A 23 -0.45 -6.51 -16.87
N PRO A 24 0.19 -5.86 -17.86
CA PRO A 24 -0.45 -4.77 -18.58
C PRO A 24 -1.62 -5.26 -19.44
N ASN A 25 -2.69 -4.47 -19.48
CA ASN A 25 -3.86 -4.72 -20.30
C ASN A 25 -3.95 -3.67 -21.41
N VAL A 26 -4.21 -4.10 -22.64
CA VAL A 26 -4.56 -3.18 -23.74
C VAL A 26 -6.06 -2.96 -23.69
N VAL A 27 -6.49 -1.70 -23.60
CA VAL A 27 -7.89 -1.31 -23.56
C VAL A 27 -8.18 -0.41 -24.76
N ARG A 28 -9.28 -0.69 -25.44
CA ARG A 28 -9.79 0.14 -26.54
C ARG A 28 -11.17 0.66 -26.16
N TYR A 29 -11.35 1.96 -26.28
CA TYR A 29 -12.63 2.65 -26.16
C TYR A 29 -13.05 3.15 -27.53
N GLU A 30 -14.31 2.95 -27.87
CA GLU A 30 -14.92 3.49 -29.07
C GLU A 30 -15.67 4.79 -28.76
N PRO A 31 -15.93 5.63 -29.77
CA PRO A 31 -16.82 6.75 -29.60
C PRO A 31 -18.20 6.31 -29.10
N SER A 32 -18.69 7.03 -28.09
CA SER A 32 -20.02 6.77 -27.54
C SER A 32 -21.10 7.03 -28.59
N THR A 33 -22.06 6.11 -28.67
CA THR A 33 -23.30 6.31 -29.44
C THR A 33 -24.48 6.41 -28.47
N PRO A 34 -25.63 6.98 -28.88
CA PRO A 34 -26.81 7.08 -28.02
C PRO A 34 -27.28 5.74 -27.43
N ASP A 35 -27.06 4.64 -28.17
CA ASP A 35 -27.40 3.27 -27.80
C ASP A 35 -26.28 2.55 -27.03
N ARG A 36 -25.04 3.05 -27.09
CA ARG A 36 -23.87 2.48 -26.42
C ARG A 36 -22.96 3.58 -25.86
N PRO A 37 -23.32 4.15 -24.70
CA PRO A 37 -22.40 5.01 -23.96
C PRO A 37 -21.18 4.22 -23.50
N GLU A 38 -19.99 4.62 -23.96
CA GLU A 38 -18.71 4.08 -23.50
C GLU A 38 -17.95 5.14 -22.70
N TRP A 39 -18.06 5.07 -21.38
CA TRP A 39 -17.14 5.75 -20.47
C TRP A 39 -16.78 4.81 -19.33
N PHE A 40 -15.59 5.02 -18.76
CA PHE A 40 -15.26 4.41 -17.49
C PHE A 40 -15.61 5.42 -16.39
N HIS A 41 -16.59 5.03 -15.57
CA HIS A 41 -17.18 5.87 -14.51
C HIS A 41 -16.11 6.38 -13.55
N GLU A 42 -16.46 7.41 -12.79
CA GLU A 42 -15.60 7.91 -11.72
C GLU A 42 -15.26 6.80 -10.72
N HIS A 43 -13.97 6.56 -10.51
CA HIS A 43 -13.48 5.50 -9.62
C HIS A 43 -12.05 5.80 -9.17
N ALA A 44 -11.64 5.11 -8.11
CA ALA A 44 -10.24 4.95 -7.76
C ALA A 44 -9.79 3.53 -8.10
N ASP A 45 -8.50 3.36 -8.39
CA ASP A 45 -7.98 2.06 -8.83
C ASP A 45 -7.75 1.07 -7.69
N ALA A 46 -7.55 1.58 -6.47
CA ALA A 46 -7.56 0.84 -5.22
C ALA A 46 -8.89 1.08 -4.48
N TRP A 47 -9.89 0.24 -4.74
CA TRP A 47 -11.27 0.40 -4.25
C TRP A 47 -11.87 -0.89 -3.67
N SER A 48 -11.09 -1.98 -3.64
CA SER A 48 -11.51 -3.29 -3.16
C SER A 48 -10.34 -4.05 -2.55
N ILE A 49 -10.60 -5.11 -1.79
CA ILE A 49 -9.54 -5.97 -1.21
C ILE A 49 -8.59 -6.48 -2.29
N ALA A 50 -9.11 -6.90 -3.45
CA ALA A 50 -8.31 -7.40 -4.55
C ALA A 50 -7.38 -6.34 -5.16
N SER A 51 -7.81 -5.07 -5.15
CA SER A 51 -7.06 -3.94 -5.71
C SER A 51 -6.27 -3.13 -4.68
N ALA A 52 -6.39 -3.46 -3.39
CA ALA A 52 -5.85 -2.69 -2.26
C ALA A 52 -4.32 -2.53 -2.28
N THR A 53 -3.62 -3.40 -3.00
CA THR A 53 -2.15 -3.35 -3.11
C THR A 53 -1.65 -2.43 -4.22
N ARG A 54 -2.53 -1.89 -5.07
CA ARG A 54 -2.14 -0.96 -6.14
C ARG A 54 -1.72 0.38 -5.53
N GLN A 55 -0.47 0.78 -5.78
CA GLN A 55 0.12 2.02 -5.27
C GLN A 55 0.14 3.10 -6.34
N VAL A 56 0.55 2.74 -7.55
CA VAL A 56 0.66 3.65 -8.69
C VAL A 56 -0.07 3.08 -9.90
N SER A 57 -0.97 3.86 -10.47
CA SER A 57 -1.66 3.57 -11.72
C SER A 57 -0.84 4.09 -12.89
N VAL A 58 -0.85 3.34 -13.99
CA VAL A 58 -0.11 3.66 -15.20
C VAL A 58 -1.04 3.59 -16.40
N VAL A 59 -1.11 4.69 -17.16
CA VAL A 59 -1.85 4.75 -18.43
C VAL A 59 -0.89 5.22 -19.51
N ALA A 60 -0.63 4.37 -20.51
CA ALA A 60 0.15 4.73 -21.68
C ALA A 60 -0.75 4.86 -22.91
N TYR A 61 -0.72 6.02 -23.56
CA TYR A 61 -1.57 6.33 -24.71
C TYR A 61 -0.89 5.89 -26.01
N LEU A 62 -1.55 5.03 -26.78
CA LEU A 62 -0.97 4.41 -27.98
C LEU A 62 -1.32 5.14 -29.29
N ASN A 63 -2.29 6.06 -29.25
CA ASN A 63 -2.70 6.90 -30.36
C ASN A 63 -3.20 8.27 -29.89
N ASP A 64 -3.32 9.20 -30.84
CA ASP A 64 -3.92 10.50 -30.62
C ASP A 64 -5.45 10.45 -30.78
N VAL A 65 -6.16 11.20 -29.95
CA VAL A 65 -7.58 11.52 -30.11
C VAL A 65 -7.72 13.04 -30.02
N ALA A 66 -8.28 13.67 -31.05
CA ALA A 66 -8.35 15.13 -31.16
C ALA A 66 -9.46 15.74 -30.29
N GLU A 67 -10.59 15.04 -30.16
CA GLU A 67 -11.75 15.47 -29.37
C GLU A 67 -12.19 14.35 -28.42
N GLY A 68 -12.35 14.68 -27.14
CA GLY A 68 -12.68 13.73 -26.08
C GLY A 68 -11.52 12.80 -25.68
N GLY A 69 -11.85 11.72 -24.98
CA GLY A 69 -10.90 10.66 -24.64
C GLY A 69 -9.96 10.99 -23.48
N GLU A 70 -10.17 12.10 -22.78
CA GLU A 70 -9.31 12.52 -21.67
C GLU A 70 -9.41 11.59 -20.46
N THR A 71 -8.32 11.48 -19.71
CA THR A 71 -8.36 11.00 -18.33
C THR A 71 -8.49 12.22 -17.43
N VAL A 72 -9.62 12.34 -16.74
CA VAL A 72 -9.99 13.52 -15.95
C VAL A 72 -9.95 13.16 -14.46
N PHE A 73 -9.22 13.93 -13.67
CA PHE A 73 -9.19 13.75 -12.22
C PHE A 73 -10.13 14.77 -11.58
N THR A 74 -11.35 14.37 -11.28
CA THR A 74 -12.45 15.27 -10.86
C THR A 74 -12.19 16.01 -9.55
N GLY A 75 -11.37 15.46 -8.66
CA GLY A 75 -10.91 16.13 -7.44
C GLY A 75 -9.87 17.23 -7.68
N PHE A 76 -9.37 17.37 -8.91
CA PHE A 76 -8.34 18.33 -9.28
C PHE A 76 -8.76 19.10 -10.54
N ASP A 77 -8.24 20.31 -10.73
CA ASP A 77 -8.37 21.02 -12.01
C ASP A 77 -7.32 20.49 -13.00
N PHE A 78 -7.39 19.18 -13.28
CA PHE A 78 -6.41 18.49 -14.13
C PHE A 78 -7.05 17.41 -15.00
N SER A 79 -6.69 17.43 -16.28
CA SER A 79 -7.03 16.40 -17.24
C SER A 79 -5.85 16.12 -18.16
N GLN A 80 -5.68 14.84 -18.51
CA GLN A 80 -4.68 14.39 -19.47
C GLN A 80 -5.38 14.00 -20.78
N ARG A 81 -4.98 14.65 -21.87
CA ARG A 81 -5.43 14.31 -23.23
C ARG A 81 -4.85 12.98 -23.72
N CYS A 82 -5.55 12.35 -24.65
CA CYS A 82 -5.07 11.14 -25.32
C CYS A 82 -4.04 11.52 -26.39
N GLU A 83 -2.78 11.62 -25.98
CA GLU A 83 -1.65 12.00 -26.83
C GLU A 83 -0.69 10.83 -26.96
N LYS A 84 -0.41 10.41 -28.19
CA LYS A 84 0.40 9.22 -28.46
C LYS A 84 1.79 9.35 -27.85
N GLY A 85 2.21 8.30 -27.13
CA GLY A 85 3.53 8.23 -26.51
C GLY A 85 3.57 8.83 -25.10
N THR A 86 2.51 9.50 -24.66
CA THR A 86 2.38 9.97 -23.28
C THR A 86 2.17 8.78 -22.33
N VAL A 87 2.84 8.82 -21.19
CA VAL A 87 2.65 7.87 -20.09
C VAL A 87 2.31 8.65 -18.83
N LEU A 88 1.12 8.41 -18.31
CA LEU A 88 0.61 9.03 -17.10
C LEU A 88 0.82 8.10 -15.91
N PHE A 89 1.40 8.64 -14.83
CA PHE A 89 1.56 7.99 -13.54
C PHE A 89 0.80 8.78 -12.48
N PHE A 90 0.02 8.10 -11.65
CA PHE A 90 -0.70 8.73 -10.54
C PHE A 90 -0.96 7.72 -9.41
N PRO A 91 -1.10 8.17 -8.14
CA PRO A 91 -1.45 7.25 -7.05
C PRO A 91 -2.80 6.58 -7.26
N SER A 92 -2.92 5.29 -6.98
CA SER A 92 -4.16 4.54 -7.23
C SER A 92 -5.29 4.77 -6.21
N ASN A 93 -5.04 5.55 -5.16
CA ASN A 93 -5.95 5.69 -4.02
C ASN A 93 -7.12 6.66 -4.28
N TYR A 94 -8.06 6.72 -3.33
CA TYR A 94 -9.31 7.48 -3.44
C TYR A 94 -9.15 8.99 -3.67
N LEU A 95 -8.00 9.58 -3.35
CA LEU A 95 -7.76 11.00 -3.60
C LEU A 95 -7.62 11.29 -5.10
N TYR A 96 -7.19 10.31 -5.89
CA TYR A 96 -6.96 10.40 -7.33
C TYR A 96 -8.04 9.65 -8.12
N HIS A 97 -9.26 9.70 -7.63
CA HIS A 97 -10.39 9.20 -8.39
C HIS A 97 -10.50 9.96 -9.71
N HIS A 98 -10.82 9.24 -10.78
CA HIS A 98 -10.74 9.76 -12.14
C HIS A 98 -11.78 9.12 -13.05
N ILE A 99 -12.01 9.76 -14.19
CA ILE A 99 -12.94 9.36 -15.24
C ILE A 99 -12.15 9.19 -16.54
N ALA A 100 -12.45 8.14 -17.31
CA ALA A 100 -12.05 8.07 -18.71
C ALA A 100 -13.20 8.59 -19.57
N ARG A 101 -13.05 9.81 -20.11
CA ARG A 101 -14.05 10.39 -21.03
C ARG A 101 -14.14 9.56 -22.31
N PRO A 102 -15.33 9.42 -22.90
CA PRO A 102 -15.46 8.84 -24.22
C PRO A 102 -14.59 9.59 -25.23
N PRO A 103 -13.90 8.91 -26.14
CA PRO A 103 -13.29 9.61 -27.26
C PRO A 103 -14.39 10.01 -28.26
N GLU A 104 -14.27 11.16 -28.92
CA GLU A 104 -15.31 11.66 -29.83
C GLU A 104 -14.83 11.61 -31.28
N SER A 105 -13.56 11.94 -31.53
CA SER A 105 -13.01 11.98 -32.90
C SER A 105 -12.50 10.64 -33.43
N GLY A 106 -12.57 9.54 -32.67
CA GLY A 106 -12.06 8.22 -33.07
C GLY A 106 -11.79 7.28 -31.90
N SER A 107 -11.30 6.06 -32.13
CA SER A 107 -11.02 5.13 -31.02
C SER A 107 -9.85 5.60 -30.15
N LYS A 108 -9.92 5.38 -28.84
CA LYS A 108 -8.81 5.52 -27.90
C LYS A 108 -8.21 4.15 -27.59
N ILE A 109 -6.90 4.01 -27.71
CA ILE A 109 -6.17 2.78 -27.38
C ILE A 109 -5.13 3.11 -26.31
N VAL A 110 -5.22 2.42 -25.18
CA VAL A 110 -4.32 2.61 -24.05
C VAL A 110 -3.78 1.29 -23.53
N VAL A 111 -2.59 1.32 -22.93
CA VAL A 111 -2.13 0.27 -22.03
C VAL A 111 -2.37 0.74 -20.60
N VAL A 112 -3.06 -0.08 -19.82
CA VAL A 112 -3.31 0.15 -18.38
C VAL A 112 -2.57 -0.91 -17.58
N SER A 113 -1.89 -0.48 -16.53
CA SER A 113 -1.23 -1.35 -15.58
C SER A 113 -1.16 -0.66 -14.22
N TRP A 114 -0.78 -1.41 -13.19
CA TRP A 114 -0.62 -0.92 -11.83
C TRP A 114 0.68 -1.41 -11.25
N ILE A 115 1.24 -0.62 -10.33
CA ILE A 115 2.47 -0.95 -9.62
C ILE A 115 2.10 -1.16 -8.16
N HIS A 116 2.59 -2.26 -7.60
CA HIS A 116 2.37 -2.67 -6.23
C HIS A 116 3.67 -2.68 -5.45
N PHE A 117 3.56 -2.82 -4.13
CA PHE A 117 4.69 -3.25 -3.32
C PHE A 117 5.32 -4.52 -3.88
N GLY A 118 6.65 -4.56 -3.86
CA GLY A 118 7.41 -5.75 -4.20
C GLY A 118 7.26 -6.84 -3.13
N ASN A 119 7.51 -8.09 -3.52
CA ASN A 119 7.48 -9.24 -2.61
C ASN A 119 8.67 -9.27 -1.62
N GLY A 120 9.47 -8.20 -1.54
CA GLY A 120 10.79 -8.18 -0.89
C GLY A 120 10.96 -7.18 0.25
N GLY A 121 9.88 -6.76 0.92
CA GLY A 121 9.98 -5.85 2.06
C GLY A 121 9.24 -6.39 3.27
N GLU A 122 9.97 -6.91 4.25
CA GLU A 122 9.52 -6.85 5.64
C GLU A 122 9.07 -5.41 5.94
N SER A 123 8.05 -5.25 6.78
CA SER A 123 7.59 -3.92 7.20
C SER A 123 8.75 -3.18 7.88
N THR A 124 9.41 -2.24 7.19
CA THR A 124 10.45 -1.41 7.81
C THR A 124 9.89 -0.19 8.53
N TYR A 125 8.57 -0.08 8.67
CA TYR A 125 7.92 0.92 9.51
C TYR A 125 6.98 0.22 10.50
N VAL A 126 7.57 -0.34 11.55
CA VAL A 126 6.84 -0.46 12.81
C VAL A 126 6.93 0.92 13.45
N THR A 127 5.83 1.68 13.43
CA THR A 127 5.67 2.78 14.38
C THR A 127 5.57 2.13 15.76
N VAL A 128 6.73 1.83 16.35
CA VAL A 128 6.78 1.58 17.79
C VAL A 128 6.40 2.92 18.40
N PRO A 129 5.35 3.01 19.23
CA PRO A 129 5.18 4.17 20.09
C PRO A 129 6.53 4.44 20.74
N LEU A 130 6.96 5.70 20.76
CA LEU A 130 8.30 6.15 21.16
C LEU A 130 8.70 5.75 22.60
N ASP A 131 7.83 5.01 23.29
CA ASP A 131 7.90 4.68 24.70
C ASP A 131 7.86 3.15 24.95
N LEU A 132 7.79 2.31 23.91
CA LEU A 132 7.81 0.85 24.08
C LEU A 132 8.77 0.17 23.11
N HIS A 133 10.05 0.43 23.29
CA HIS A 133 11.09 -0.38 22.66
C HIS A 133 10.98 -1.82 23.16
N ARG A 134 10.46 -2.72 22.31
CA ARG A 134 10.56 -4.19 22.45
C ARG A 134 12.01 -4.69 22.27
N ASP A 135 12.99 -3.84 22.55
CA ASP A 135 14.38 -4.25 22.55
C ASP A 135 14.60 -5.11 23.80
N ARG A 136 14.96 -6.36 23.56
CA ARG A 136 15.20 -7.37 24.59
C ARG A 136 16.17 -6.86 25.65
N ASP A 137 17.22 -6.13 25.25
CA ASP A 137 18.26 -5.68 26.18
C ASP A 137 17.75 -4.56 27.10
N PHE A 138 16.91 -3.67 26.56
CA PHE A 138 16.21 -2.65 27.35
C PHE A 138 15.21 -3.27 28.32
N LEU A 139 14.36 -4.20 27.84
CA LEU A 139 13.36 -4.88 28.68
C LEU A 139 14.02 -5.73 29.78
N LEU A 140 15.17 -6.36 29.49
CA LEU A 140 15.97 -7.04 30.51
C LEU A 140 16.45 -6.05 31.59
N ALA A 141 16.89 -4.84 31.19
CA ALA A 141 17.32 -3.82 32.13
C ALA A 141 16.15 -3.28 32.98
N GLU A 142 14.97 -3.06 32.39
CA GLU A 142 13.77 -2.62 33.12
C GLU A 142 13.28 -3.70 34.10
N VAL A 143 13.23 -4.97 33.69
CA VAL A 143 12.91 -6.09 34.60
C VAL A 143 13.96 -6.22 35.71
N ALA A 144 15.23 -5.94 35.44
CA ALA A 144 16.27 -5.94 36.47
C ALA A 144 16.10 -4.78 37.47
N ARG A 145 15.66 -3.60 36.99
CA ARG A 145 15.40 -2.41 37.82
C ARG A 145 14.14 -2.55 38.66
N ASN A 146 13.07 -3.09 38.09
CA ASN A 146 11.81 -3.32 38.77
C ASN A 146 11.27 -4.73 38.47
N PRO A 147 11.71 -5.76 39.23
CA PRO A 147 11.30 -7.15 39.01
C PRO A 147 9.80 -7.43 39.16
N SER A 148 9.06 -6.51 39.80
CA SER A 148 7.62 -6.59 40.04
C SER A 148 6.78 -5.89 38.96
N ASP A 149 7.39 -5.22 37.98
CA ASP A 149 6.63 -4.61 36.88
C ASP A 149 6.10 -5.70 35.93
N VAL A 150 4.82 -6.02 36.10
CA VAL A 150 4.10 -7.01 35.29
C VAL A 150 4.12 -6.69 33.81
N LYS A 151 4.19 -5.39 33.44
CA LYS A 151 4.21 -4.97 32.03
C LYS A 151 5.55 -5.29 31.38
N SER A 152 6.66 -4.87 31.98
CA SER A 152 8.01 -5.19 31.49
C SER A 152 8.27 -6.70 31.39
N VAL A 153 7.75 -7.49 32.35
CA VAL A 153 7.87 -8.96 32.32
C VAL A 153 7.08 -9.57 31.15
N PHE A 154 5.86 -9.09 30.90
CA PHE A 154 5.05 -9.54 29.75
C PHE A 154 5.68 -9.13 28.42
N ASP A 155 6.09 -7.86 28.28
CA ASP A 155 6.69 -7.33 27.06
C ASP A 155 8.01 -8.03 26.73
N LEU A 156 8.78 -8.45 27.74
CA LEU A 156 9.98 -9.26 27.55
C LEU A 156 9.64 -10.66 27.01
N GLY A 157 8.58 -11.30 27.53
CA GLY A 157 8.05 -12.54 26.98
C GLY A 157 7.64 -12.41 25.51
N GLN A 158 6.92 -11.34 25.18
CA GLN A 158 6.50 -11.06 23.81
C GLN A 158 7.69 -10.79 22.88
N SER A 159 8.72 -10.07 23.34
CA SER A 159 9.95 -9.84 22.56
C SER A 159 10.68 -11.15 22.22
N TYR A 160 10.78 -12.09 23.18
CA TYR A 160 11.32 -13.43 22.89
C TYR A 160 10.42 -14.25 21.96
N PHE A 161 9.10 -14.12 22.07
CA PHE A 161 8.15 -14.81 21.20
C PHE A 161 8.26 -14.33 19.75
N ASP A 162 8.24 -13.01 19.56
CA ASP A 162 8.32 -12.36 18.24
C ASP A 162 9.66 -12.64 17.53
N SER A 163 10.74 -12.82 18.29
CA SER A 163 12.07 -13.19 17.76
C SER A 163 12.25 -14.70 17.52
N GLY A 164 11.23 -15.52 17.80
CA GLY A 164 11.26 -16.97 17.62
C GLY A 164 12.01 -17.74 18.71
N ASP A 165 12.48 -17.09 19.77
CA ASP A 165 13.07 -17.74 20.95
C ASP A 165 11.97 -18.16 21.93
N PHE A 166 11.20 -19.16 21.52
CA PHE A 166 10.06 -19.67 22.28
C PHE A 166 10.45 -20.25 23.65
N ALA A 167 11.70 -20.70 23.80
CA ALA A 167 12.19 -21.26 25.05
C ALA A 167 12.30 -20.17 26.14
N ASN A 168 12.83 -19.00 25.81
CA ASN A 168 12.87 -17.88 26.74
C ASN A 168 11.50 -17.19 26.87
N ALA A 169 10.72 -17.10 25.79
CA ALA A 169 9.35 -16.58 25.85
C ALA A 169 8.52 -17.33 26.91
N ARG A 170 8.55 -18.67 26.89
CA ARG A 170 7.83 -19.51 27.86
C ARG A 170 8.25 -19.24 29.31
N LYS A 171 9.54 -18.98 29.57
CA LYS A 171 10.02 -18.68 30.92
C LYS A 171 9.45 -17.36 31.44
N TRP A 172 9.46 -16.34 30.58
CA TRP A 172 8.98 -15.01 30.95
C TRP A 172 7.46 -14.95 31.08
N TYR A 173 6.74 -15.67 30.23
CA TYR A 173 5.30 -15.87 30.38
C TYR A 173 4.92 -16.67 31.63
N ALA A 174 5.65 -17.75 31.95
CA ALA A 174 5.45 -18.48 33.21
C ALA A 174 5.66 -17.56 34.43
N ARG A 175 6.76 -16.79 34.43
CA ARG A 175 7.01 -15.78 35.47
C ARG A 175 5.89 -14.74 35.53
N ARG A 176 5.40 -14.24 34.39
CA ARG A 176 4.27 -13.30 34.34
C ARG A 176 3.00 -13.90 34.95
N ALA A 177 2.71 -15.17 34.68
CA ALA A 177 1.55 -15.86 35.23
C ALA A 177 1.65 -16.03 36.76
N GLU A 178 2.85 -16.31 37.28
CA GLU A 178 3.11 -16.42 38.72
C GLU A 178 2.93 -15.09 39.47
N MET A 179 3.09 -13.94 38.80
CA MET A 179 2.92 -12.61 39.41
C MET A 179 1.46 -12.23 39.70
N GLY A 180 0.48 -13.00 39.20
CA GLY A 180 -0.96 -12.70 39.38
C GLY A 180 -1.41 -11.45 38.60
N GLY A 181 -2.55 -10.86 38.98
CA GLY A 181 -3.12 -9.69 38.30
C GLY A 181 -4.50 -9.96 37.67
N SER A 182 -4.93 -9.16 36.69
CA SER A 182 -6.24 -9.36 36.06
C SER A 182 -6.28 -10.70 35.32
N ALA A 183 -7.44 -11.37 35.35
CA ALA A 183 -7.61 -12.69 34.72
C ALA A 183 -7.33 -12.66 33.20
N GLU A 184 -7.54 -11.51 32.56
CA GLU A 184 -7.29 -11.29 31.13
C GLU A 184 -5.79 -11.30 30.81
N GLU A 185 -4.96 -10.61 31.59
CA GLU A 185 -3.51 -10.56 31.37
C GLU A 185 -2.80 -11.88 31.67
N VAL A 186 -3.34 -12.67 32.60
CA VAL A 186 -2.86 -14.04 32.88
C VAL A 186 -3.22 -14.98 31.73
N TYR A 187 -4.42 -14.86 31.16
CA TYR A 187 -4.86 -15.68 30.03
C TYR A 187 -4.01 -15.46 28.77
N TYR A 188 -3.65 -14.21 28.44
CA TYR A 188 -2.76 -13.91 27.32
C TYR A 188 -1.31 -14.40 27.51
N SER A 189 -0.95 -14.84 28.73
CA SER A 189 0.39 -15.34 29.07
C SER A 189 0.46 -16.88 29.15
N LEU A 190 -0.62 -17.61 28.86
CA LEU A 190 -0.66 -19.10 28.81
C LEU A 190 -0.49 -19.61 27.39
#